data_AF-A0A5D2RTB2-F1
#
_entry.id   AF-A0A5D2RTB2-F1
#
_cell.length_a   1.000
_cell.length_b   1.000
_cell.length_c   1.000
_cell.angle_alpha   90.00
_cell.angle_beta   90.00
_cell.angle_gamma   90.00
#
_symmetry.space_group_name_H-M   'P 1'
#
loop_
_entity.id
_entity.type
_entity.pdbx_description
1 polymer ?
#
loop_
_entity_poly.entity_id
_entity_poly.type
_entity_poly.pdbx_seq_one_letter_code
_entity_poly.pdbx_strand_id
1 'polypeptide(L)'
;MAEPYVEQVEYLDVLTKIGKKIGKKIGGSKPRGDVHRDGDYHKAVHVWIFTESTQELLLQKRADCKDSSHLAEADPKYVPYDVNKQYGLLFDIITKRYKENNEARSLILQKQLRRYAPVSLTAEVVNFLQF
;
A
#
# COMPACT_ATOMS: atom_id res chain seq x y z
N MET A 1 -6.63 37.63 5.58
CA MET A 1 -5.76 36.98 4.58
C MET A 1 -5.43 35.60 5.12
N ALA A 2 -5.93 34.53 4.50
CA ALA A 2 -5.59 33.16 4.93
C ALA A 2 -4.16 32.86 4.50
N GLU A 3 -3.36 32.23 5.36
CA GLU A 3 -2.01 31.79 5.01
C GLU A 3 -2.06 30.83 3.81
N PRO A 4 -1.11 30.92 2.86
CA PRO A 4 -1.07 30.02 1.73
C PRO A 4 -0.86 28.58 2.21
N TYR A 5 -1.74 27.68 1.78
CA TYR A 5 -1.61 26.25 2.02
C TYR A 5 -0.34 25.73 1.35
N VAL A 6 0.67 25.39 2.14
CA VAL A 6 1.89 24.73 1.65
C VAL A 6 1.60 23.23 1.62
N GLU A 7 1.43 22.69 0.42
CA GLU A 7 1.25 21.25 0.22
C GLU A 7 2.51 20.51 0.68
N GLN A 8 2.38 19.73 1.76
CA GLN A 8 3.50 18.94 2.29
C GLN A 8 3.70 17.71 1.39
N VAL A 9 4.76 17.73 0.58
CA VAL A 9 5.11 16.62 -0.30
C VAL A 9 5.90 15.57 0.47
N GLU A 10 5.34 14.36 0.58
CA GLU A 10 6.01 13.21 1.18
C GLU A 10 7.12 12.70 0.24
N TYR A 11 8.30 12.42 0.79
CA TYR A 11 9.43 11.82 0.08
C TYR A 11 9.68 10.39 0.53
N LEU A 12 9.94 9.50 -0.43
CA LEU A 12 10.25 8.09 -0.19
C LEU A 12 11.65 7.74 -0.68
N ASP A 13 12.32 6.86 0.06
CA ASP A 13 13.62 6.31 -0.32
C ASP A 13 13.49 5.37 -1.51
N VAL A 14 14.32 5.59 -2.54
CA VAL A 14 14.40 4.72 -3.71
C VAL A 14 15.42 3.62 -3.47
N LEU A 15 14.99 2.38 -3.72
CA LEU A 15 15.75 1.17 -3.49
C LEU A 15 16.03 0.44 -4.79
N THR A 16 17.06 -0.38 -4.75
CA THR A 16 17.26 -1.47 -5.70
C THR A 16 16.27 -2.61 -5.44
N LYS A 17 16.11 -3.51 -6.40
CA LYS A 17 15.27 -4.72 -6.26
C LYS A 17 15.61 -5.62 -5.06
N ILE A 18 16.83 -5.52 -4.53
CA ILE A 18 17.30 -6.24 -3.34
C ILE A 18 17.16 -5.43 -2.05
N GLY A 19 16.47 -4.29 -2.09
CA GLY A 19 16.18 -3.44 -0.93
C GLY A 19 17.33 -2.54 -0.48
N LYS A 20 18.45 -2.47 -1.22
CA LYS A 20 19.55 -1.52 -0.93
C LYS A 20 19.21 -0.13 -1.46
N LYS A 21 19.42 0.90 -0.64
CA LYS A 21 19.22 2.31 -1.03
C LYS A 21 20.19 2.71 -2.15
N ILE A 22 19.68 3.42 -3.15
CA ILE A 22 20.52 4.00 -4.21
C ILE A 22 21.27 5.20 -3.59
N GLY A 23 22.60 5.23 -3.72
CA GLY A 23 23.48 6.07 -2.91
C GLY A 23 23.20 7.59 -2.93
N LYS A 24 23.71 8.30 -1.91
CA LYS A 24 23.43 9.71 -1.58
C LYS A 24 23.73 10.76 -2.67
N LYS A 25 24.43 10.38 -3.76
CA LYS A 25 24.89 11.32 -4.79
C LYS A 25 23.94 11.50 -5.99
N ILE A 26 22.98 10.61 -6.22
CA ILE A 26 21.91 10.78 -7.23
C ILE A 26 20.65 10.09 -6.73
N GLY A 27 19.55 10.83 -6.49
CA GLY A 27 18.19 10.26 -6.44
C GLY A 27 17.87 9.27 -5.31
N GLY A 28 18.52 9.36 -4.16
CA GLY A 28 18.27 8.43 -3.03
C GLY A 28 16.85 8.53 -2.42
N SER A 29 16.12 9.60 -2.72
CA SER A 29 14.72 9.79 -2.36
C SER A 29 14.01 10.62 -3.42
N LYS A 30 12.74 10.33 -3.69
CA LYS A 30 11.88 11.06 -4.63
C LYS A 30 10.53 11.37 -3.98
N PRO A 31 9.77 12.37 -4.47
CA PRO A 31 8.38 12.55 -4.08
C PRO A 31 7.60 11.24 -4.23
N ARG A 32 6.68 10.95 -3.30
CA ARG A 32 5.88 9.72 -3.30
C ARG A 32 5.18 9.49 -4.64
N GLY A 33 4.61 10.55 -5.23
CA GLY A 33 3.95 10.47 -6.53
C GLY A 33 4.89 10.03 -7.65
N ASP A 34 6.15 10.48 -7.63
CA ASP A 34 7.17 10.10 -8.61
C ASP A 34 7.61 8.65 -8.41
N VAL A 35 7.82 8.20 -7.16
CA VAL A 35 8.17 6.81 -6.84
C VAL A 35 7.10 5.84 -7.34
N HIS A 36 5.82 6.16 -7.13
CA HIS A 36 4.70 5.31 -7.57
C HIS A 36 4.49 5.36 -9.08
N ARG A 37 4.67 6.51 -9.71
CA ARG A 37 4.56 6.67 -11.17
C ARG A 37 5.69 5.95 -11.92
N ASP A 38 6.93 6.11 -11.47
CA ASP A 38 8.11 5.58 -12.14
C ASP A 38 8.32 4.08 -11.83
N GLY A 39 7.57 3.51 -10.88
CA GLY A 39 7.66 2.11 -10.48
C GLY A 39 8.89 1.79 -9.62
N ASP A 40 9.41 2.79 -8.90
CA ASP A 40 10.61 2.66 -8.07
C ASP A 40 10.33 1.80 -6.82
N TYR A 41 11.27 0.90 -6.50
CA TYR A 41 11.19 0.12 -5.27
C TYR A 41 11.33 1.05 -4.06
N HIS A 42 10.41 0.93 -3.10
CA HIS A 42 10.45 1.66 -1.83
C HIS A 42 9.98 0.72 -0.70
N LYS A 43 10.30 1.07 0.55
CA LYS A 43 9.84 0.27 1.71
C LYS A 43 8.34 0.47 1.92
N ALA A 44 7.67 -0.59 2.37
CA ALA A 44 6.29 -0.54 2.82
C ALA A 44 6.12 -1.38 4.08
N VAL A 45 5.14 -1.02 4.91
CA VAL A 45 4.75 -1.77 6.10
C VAL A 45 3.27 -2.11 5.98
N HIS A 46 2.94 -3.37 6.25
CA HIS A 46 1.55 -3.82 6.39
C HIS A 46 1.31 -4.14 7.86
N VAL A 47 0.31 -3.50 8.47
CA VAL A 47 -0.09 -3.72 9.86
C VAL A 47 -1.37 -4.54 9.89
N TRP A 48 -1.38 -5.61 10.70
CA TRP A 48 -2.51 -6.53 10.84
C TRP A 48 -2.93 -6.49 12.30
N ILE A 49 -4.18 -6.09 12.55
CA ILE A 49 -4.73 -6.00 13.91
C ILE A 49 -5.72 -7.14 14.10
N PHE A 50 -5.35 -8.10 14.94
CA PHE A 50 -6.16 -9.27 15.27
C PHE A 50 -6.66 -9.16 16.71
N THR A 51 -7.97 -9.31 16.90
CA THR A 51 -8.59 -9.27 18.22
C THR A 51 -8.76 -10.70 18.73
N GLU A 52 -7.96 -11.09 19.72
CA GLU A 52 -7.95 -12.46 20.22
C GLU A 52 -9.29 -12.90 20.83
N SER A 53 -10.00 -12.01 21.54
CA SER A 53 -11.27 -12.34 22.19
C SER A 53 -12.37 -12.70 21.20
N THR A 54 -12.41 -12.06 20.03
CA THR A 54 -13.42 -12.30 18.99
C THR A 54 -12.91 -13.17 17.84
N GLN A 55 -11.60 -13.39 17.76
CA GLN A 55 -10.93 -14.09 16.65
C GLN A 55 -11.13 -13.38 15.29
N GLU A 56 -11.18 -12.05 15.31
CA GLU A 56 -11.45 -11.22 14.13
C GLU A 56 -10.23 -10.40 13.71
N LEU A 57 -10.14 -10.15 12.40
CA LEU A 57 -9.12 -9.28 11.80
C LEU A 57 -9.78 -7.95 11.41
N LEU A 58 -9.15 -6.83 11.79
CA LEU A 58 -9.59 -5.52 11.34
C LEU A 58 -9.21 -5.31 9.87
N LEU A 59 -10.21 -5.12 9.02
CA LEU A 59 -10.03 -4.78 7.61
C LEU A 59 -10.41 -3.32 7.36
N GLN A 60 -9.52 -2.59 6.69
CA GLN A 60 -9.78 -1.20 6.30
C GLN A 60 -10.39 -1.14 4.89
N LYS A 61 -11.56 -0.50 4.76
CA LYS A 61 -12.03 0.02 3.47
C LYS A 61 -11.36 1.37 3.21
N ARG A 62 -10.62 1.49 2.10
CA ARG A 62 -9.95 2.75 1.73
C ARG A 62 -10.98 3.76 1.20
N ALA A 63 -10.75 5.04 1.44
CA ALA A 63 -11.56 6.11 0.87
C ALA A 63 -11.41 6.13 -0.67
N ASP A 64 -12.50 6.48 -1.36
CA ASP A 64 -12.53 6.49 -2.83
C ASP A 64 -11.53 7.51 -3.43
N CYS A 65 -11.25 8.59 -2.69
CA CYS A 65 -10.29 9.63 -3.07
C CYS A 65 -8.82 9.26 -2.84
N LYS A 66 -8.50 8.01 -2.45
CA LYS A 66 -7.12 7.64 -2.17
C LYS A 66 -6.33 7.44 -3.46
N ASP A 67 -5.20 8.14 -3.58
CA ASP A 67 -4.26 8.31 -4.74
C ASP A 67 -3.98 7.11 -5.66
N SER A 68 -4.35 5.90 -5.26
CA SER A 68 -4.46 4.74 -6.15
C SER A 68 -5.52 4.91 -7.26
N SER A 69 -6.36 5.95 -7.22
CA SER A 69 -7.46 6.19 -8.16
C SER A 69 -7.06 6.79 -9.51
N HIS A 70 -5.79 7.18 -9.75
CA HIS A 70 -5.37 7.69 -11.06
C HIS A 70 -5.55 6.65 -12.20
N LEU A 71 -5.68 5.35 -11.86
CA LEU A 71 -6.06 4.30 -12.81
C LEU A 71 -7.53 4.38 -13.24
N ALA A 72 -8.42 4.93 -12.40
CA ALA A 72 -9.85 5.02 -12.66
C ALA A 72 -10.23 6.25 -13.50
N GLU A 73 -9.39 7.29 -13.52
CA GLU A 73 -9.65 8.52 -14.25
C GLU A 73 -9.32 8.45 -15.75
N ALA A 74 -8.78 7.31 -16.21
CA ALA A 74 -8.32 7.11 -17.59
C ALA A 74 -7.42 8.26 -18.10
N ASP A 75 -6.70 8.92 -17.18
CA ASP A 75 -5.78 10.01 -17.51
C ASP A 75 -4.71 9.45 -18.47
N PRO A 76 -4.60 9.97 -19.70
CA PRO A 76 -3.61 9.51 -20.68
C PRO A 76 -2.16 9.56 -20.16
N LYS A 77 -1.90 10.39 -19.14
CA LYS A 77 -0.61 10.51 -18.45
C LYS A 77 -0.31 9.32 -17.52
N TYR A 78 -1.33 8.68 -16.95
CA TYR A 78 -1.21 7.54 -16.01
C TYR A 78 -1.64 6.20 -16.61
N VAL A 79 -2.41 6.21 -17.71
CA VAL A 79 -2.87 5.02 -18.42
C VAL A 79 -2.36 5.05 -19.87
N PRO A 80 -1.06 4.77 -20.12
CA PRO A 80 -0.55 4.60 -21.48
C PRO A 80 -1.00 3.29 -22.14
N TYR A 81 -1.63 2.39 -21.37
CA TYR A 81 -1.90 1.03 -21.79
C TYR A 81 -3.34 0.91 -22.28
N ASP A 82 -3.48 0.50 -23.53
CA ASP A 82 -4.76 0.19 -24.17
C ASP A 82 -5.54 -0.83 -23.34
N VAL A 83 -6.47 -0.34 -22.52
CA VAL A 83 -7.36 -1.12 -21.66
C VAL A 83 -8.24 -2.09 -22.44
N ASN A 84 -8.36 -1.90 -23.76
CA ASN A 84 -9.17 -2.72 -24.66
C ASN A 84 -8.35 -3.79 -25.42
N LYS A 85 -7.03 -3.90 -25.17
CA LYS A 85 -6.16 -4.92 -25.77
C LYS A 85 -5.53 -5.85 -24.72
N GLN A 86 -4.23 -6.12 -24.76
CA GLN A 86 -3.58 -7.18 -23.95
C GLN A 86 -3.75 -7.02 -22.43
N TYR A 87 -3.93 -5.79 -21.93
CA TYR A 87 -4.15 -5.53 -20.51
C TYR A 87 -5.63 -5.60 -20.09
N GLY A 88 -6.58 -5.71 -21.03
CA GLY A 88 -8.01 -5.82 -20.72
C GLY A 88 -8.32 -7.01 -19.80
N LEU A 89 -7.68 -8.16 -20.05
CA LEU A 89 -7.79 -9.33 -19.17
C LEU A 89 -7.29 -9.05 -17.74
N LEU A 90 -6.22 -8.26 -17.59
CA LEU A 90 -5.70 -7.89 -16.27
C LEU A 90 -6.72 -7.00 -15.54
N PHE A 91 -7.27 -5.99 -16.22
CA PHE A 91 -8.28 -5.11 -15.64
C PHE A 91 -9.56 -5.87 -15.31
N ASP A 92 -10.02 -6.78 -16.16
CA ASP A 92 -11.18 -7.64 -15.88
C ASP A 92 -10.96 -8.51 -14.65
N ILE A 93 -9.77 -9.11 -14.50
CA ILE A 93 -9.41 -9.91 -13.32
C ILE A 93 -9.41 -9.01 -12.07
N ILE A 94 -8.84 -7.81 -12.16
CA ILE A 94 -8.81 -6.85 -11.05
C ILE A 94 -10.23 -6.42 -10.69
N THR A 95 -11.03 -5.97 -11.65
CA THR A 95 -12.43 -5.57 -11.44
C THR A 95 -13.25 -6.71 -10.84
N LYS A 96 -13.07 -7.95 -11.31
CA LYS A 96 -13.76 -9.12 -10.74
C LYS A 96 -13.34 -9.37 -9.29
N ARG A 97 -12.04 -9.26 -8.97
CA ARG A 97 -11.53 -9.39 -7.59
C ARG A 97 -12.05 -8.33 -6.64
N TYR A 98 -12.20 -7.08 -7.12
CA TYR A 98 -12.69 -5.98 -6.29
C TYR A 98 -14.22 -5.87 -6.26
N LYS A 99 -14.93 -6.52 -7.20
CA LYS A 99 -16.39 -6.72 -7.13
C LYS A 99 -16.81 -7.88 -6.22
N GLU A 100 -15.87 -8.69 -5.73
CA GLU A 100 -16.17 -9.77 -4.78
C GLU A 100 -16.77 -9.22 -3.48
N ASN A 101 -17.69 -9.98 -2.88
CA ASN A 101 -18.30 -9.63 -1.60
C ASN A 101 -17.22 -9.56 -0.51
N ASN A 102 -16.94 -8.34 -0.03
CA ASN A 102 -15.95 -8.09 1.02
C ASN A 102 -16.23 -8.89 2.31
N GLU A 103 -17.49 -9.14 2.64
CA GLU A 103 -17.88 -9.97 3.79
C GLU A 103 -17.46 -11.42 3.58
N ALA A 104 -17.68 -11.96 2.37
CA ALA A 104 -17.27 -13.31 2.02
C ALA A 104 -15.74 -13.47 2.04
N ARG A 105 -14.99 -12.48 1.50
CA ARG A 105 -13.52 -12.46 1.59
C ARG A 105 -13.03 -12.38 3.02
N SER A 106 -13.64 -11.52 3.84
CA SER A 106 -13.31 -11.39 5.27
C SER A 106 -13.50 -12.72 6.00
N LEU A 107 -14.64 -13.39 5.77
CA LEU A 107 -14.93 -14.68 6.38
C LEU A 107 -13.94 -15.78 5.96
N ILE A 108 -13.51 -15.79 4.69
CA ILE A 108 -12.50 -16.74 4.19
C ILE A 108 -11.14 -16.47 4.86
N LEU A 109 -10.70 -15.21 4.94
CA LEU A 109 -9.46 -14.82 5.61
C LEU A 109 -9.48 -15.22 7.09
N GLN A 110 -10.57 -14.94 7.80
CA GLN A 110 -10.75 -15.36 9.20
C GLN A 110 -10.65 -16.89 9.36
N LYS A 111 -11.26 -17.67 8.46
CA LYS A 111 -11.13 -19.14 8.49
C LYS A 111 -9.70 -19.60 8.23
N GLN A 112 -8.98 -18.95 7.30
CA GLN A 112 -7.59 -19.29 7.00
C GLN A 112 -6.66 -18.99 8.18
N LEU A 113 -6.86 -17.85 8.85
CA LEU A 113 -6.09 -17.42 10.02
C LEU A 113 -6.33 -18.32 11.24
N ARG A 114 -7.57 -18.78 11.46
CA ARG A 114 -7.91 -19.74 12.52
C ARG A 114 -7.18 -21.10 12.43
N ARG A 115 -6.52 -21.41 11.30
CA ARG A 115 -5.69 -22.62 11.16
C ARG A 115 -4.30 -22.48 11.78
N TYR A 116 -3.88 -21.25 12.09
CA TYR A 116 -2.58 -20.98 12.68
C TYR A 116 -2.74 -20.74 14.18
N ALA A 117 -1.80 -21.26 14.97
CA ALA A 117 -1.74 -20.93 16.39
C ALA A 117 -1.29 -19.47 16.55
N PRO A 118 -1.94 -18.68 17.41
CA PRO A 118 -1.48 -17.33 17.71
C PRO A 118 -0.08 -17.38 18.31
N VAL A 119 0.81 -16.52 17.83
CA VAL A 119 2.16 -16.33 18.39
C VAL A 119 2.21 -14.93 18.97
N SER A 120 2.33 -14.84 20.28
CA SER A 120 2.48 -13.56 20.97
C SER A 120 3.90 -13.02 20.71
N LEU A 121 3.99 -11.86 20.09
CA LEU A 121 5.25 -11.13 19.94
C LEU A 121 5.35 -10.11 21.07
N THR A 122 6.30 -10.32 21.99
CA THR A 122 6.67 -9.33 22.99
C THR A 122 7.64 -8.34 22.37
N ALA A 123 7.19 -7.11 22.13
CA ALA A 123 8.09 -6.03 21.76
C ALA A 123 8.82 -5.55 23.02
N GLU A 124 10.11 -5.83 23.12
CA GLU A 124 10.97 -5.16 24.10
C GLU A 124 11.16 -3.71 23.64
N VAL A 125 10.60 -2.76 24.40
CA VAL A 125 10.90 -1.35 24.22
C VAL A 125 12.31 -1.12 24.71
N VAL A 126 13.28 -1.24 23.80
CA VAL A 126 14.66 -0.85 24.09
C VAL A 126 14.68 0.67 24.11
N ASN A 127 14.55 1.25 25.30
CA ASN A 127 14.76 2.68 25.50
C ASN A 127 16.21 2.98 25.16
N PHE A 128 16.45 3.52 23.96
CA PHE A 128 17.70 4.21 23.66
C PHE A 128 17.68 5.51 24.47
N LEU A 129 18.19 5.46 25.69
CA LEU A 129 18.62 6.65 26.41
C LEU A 129 19.73 7.29 25.57
N GLN A 130 19.40 8.43 24.96
CA GLN A 130 20.40 9.40 24.52
C GLN A 130 21.08 9.97 25.77
N PHE A 131 22.41 9.88 25.82
CA PHE A 131 23.34 11.01 25.74
C PHE A 131 24.72 10.50 25.32
#